data_AF-A0A2W2C7E1-F1
#
_entry.id   AF-A0A2W2C7E1-F1
#
_cell.length_a   1.000
_cell.length_b   1.000
_cell.length_c   1.000
_cell.angle_alpha   90.00
_cell.angle_beta   90.00
_cell.angle_gamma   90.00
#
_symmetry.space_group_name_H-M   'P 1'
#
loop_
_entity.id
_entity.type
_entity.pdbx_description
1 polymer ?
#
loop_
_entity_poly.entity_id
_entity_poly.type
_entity_poly.pdbx_seq_one_letter_code
_entity_poly.pdbx_strand_id
1 'polypeptide(L)'
;MTGLTPAAAELVQRAAGVIAAKHRGDLGGAEELLAAFNSEQAKTLGFYLLADLSLGLLRAQSGQSLDDLVRELSLLVAATATPPDN
;
A
#
# COMPACT_ATOMS: atom_id res chain seq x y z
N MET A 1 -16.89 7.25 7.96
CA MET A 1 -15.66 6.45 8.15
C MET A 1 -15.52 6.19 9.64
N THR A 2 -15.76 4.97 10.10
CA THR A 2 -15.30 4.57 11.43
C THR A 2 -13.78 4.68 11.44
N GLY A 3 -13.22 5.51 12.33
CA GLY A 3 -11.78 5.73 12.39
C GLY A 3 -11.03 4.41 12.61
N LEU A 4 -9.79 4.34 12.14
CA LEU A 4 -8.91 3.21 12.43
C LEU A 4 -8.78 3.05 13.95
N THR A 5 -8.87 1.81 14.42
CA THR A 5 -8.46 1.52 15.80
C THR A 5 -6.95 1.80 15.94
N PRO A 6 -6.45 2.09 17.15
CA PRO A 6 -5.01 2.32 17.36
C PRO A 6 -4.14 1.17 16.83
N ALA A 7 -4.57 -0.09 17.04
CA ALA A 7 -3.89 -1.26 16.52
C ALA A 7 -3.85 -1.29 14.99
N ALA A 8 -4.97 -0.95 14.32
CA ALA A 8 -5.00 -0.89 12.86
C ALA A 8 -4.12 0.25 12.31
N ALA A 9 -4.09 1.41 12.98
CA ALA A 9 -3.23 2.52 12.61
C ALA A 9 -1.73 2.14 12.68
N GLU A 10 -1.31 1.41 13.72
CA GLU A 10 0.07 0.93 13.84
C GLU A 10 0.45 -0.01 12.68
N LEU A 11 -0.43 -0.93 12.30
CA LEU A 11 -0.21 -1.85 11.16
C LEU A 11 -0.05 -1.07 9.85
N VAL A 12 -0.90 -0.07 9.61
CA VAL A 12 -0.83 0.80 8.43
C VAL A 12 0.47 1.61 8.42
N GLN A 13 0.84 2.21 9.55
CA GLN A 13 2.07 2.98 9.68
C GLN A 13 3.31 2.11 9.43
N ARG A 14 3.33 0.88 9.95
CA ARG A 14 4.40 -0.08 9.68
C ARG A 14 4.47 -0.43 8.20
N ALA A 15 3.33 -0.73 7.56
CA ALA A 15 3.27 -1.02 6.12
C ALA A 15 3.76 0.17 5.27
N ALA A 16 3.38 1.40 5.63
CA ALA A 16 3.87 2.62 4.98
C ALA A 16 5.39 2.78 5.17
N GLY A 17 5.90 2.46 6.36
CA GLY A 17 7.32 2.41 6.65
C GLY A 17 8.09 1.47 5.73
N VAL A 18 7.55 0.27 5.45
CA VAL A 18 8.17 -0.69 4.52
C VAL A 18 8.32 -0.08 3.12
N ILE A 19 7.26 0.55 2.60
CA ILE A 19 7.28 1.19 1.27
C ILE A 19 8.31 2.33 1.26
N ALA A 20 8.33 3.16 2.29
CA ALA A 20 9.25 4.29 2.40
C ALA A 20 10.72 3.84 2.50
N ALA A 21 11.00 2.76 3.25
CA ALA A 21 12.35 2.19 3.35
C ALA A 21 12.82 1.65 1.99
N LYS A 22 11.99 0.87 1.30
CA LYS A 22 12.28 0.37 -0.06
C LYS A 22 12.56 1.51 -1.04
N HIS A 23 11.75 2.56 -1.04
CA HIS A 23 11.95 3.71 -1.93
C HIS A 23 13.26 4.48 -1.66
N ARG A 24 13.78 4.43 -0.42
CA ARG A 24 15.08 5.03 -0.07
C ARG A 24 16.26 4.09 -0.31
N GLY A 25 16.04 2.87 -0.79
CA GLY A 25 17.08 1.84 -0.97
C GLY A 25 17.50 1.14 0.32
N ASP A 26 16.80 1.38 1.44
CA ASP A 26 17.05 0.72 2.72
C ASP A 26 16.29 -0.62 2.78
N LEU A 27 16.87 -1.63 2.14
CA LEU A 27 16.28 -2.97 2.08
C LEU A 27 16.28 -3.67 3.44
N GLY A 28 17.33 -3.48 4.24
CA GLY A 28 17.43 -4.04 5.59
C GLY A 28 16.35 -3.49 6.52
N GLY A 29 16.15 -2.17 6.55
CA GLY A 29 15.07 -1.56 7.31
C GLY A 29 13.69 -1.98 6.83
N ALA A 30 13.51 -2.21 5.52
CA ALA A 30 12.26 -2.74 4.99
C ALA A 30 11.98 -4.18 5.47
N GLU A 31 13.00 -5.03 5.55
CA GLU A 31 12.89 -6.40 6.05
C GLU A 31 12.60 -6.44 7.56
N GLU A 32 13.27 -5.60 8.35
CA GLU A 32 12.99 -5.46 9.79
C GLU A 32 11.54 -5.03 10.06
N LEU A 33 11.04 -4.05 9.30
CA LEU A 33 9.66 -3.59 9.40
C LEU A 33 8.66 -4.67 8.95
N LEU A 34 9.00 -5.48 7.95
CA LEU A 34 8.19 -6.62 7.53
C LEU A 34 8.16 -7.74 8.58
N ALA A 35 9.28 -8.02 9.23
CA ALA A 35 9.39 -9.01 10.29
C ALA A 35 8.67 -8.57 11.58
N ALA A 36 8.49 -7.27 11.80
CA ALA A 36 7.81 -6.71 12.98
C ALA A 36 6.27 -6.89 12.98
N PHE A 37 5.68 -7.50 11.95
CA PHE A 37 4.27 -7.88 11.98
C PHE A 37 4.07 -9.18 12.77
N ASN A 38 3.15 -9.15 13.74
CA ASN A 38 2.89 -10.30 14.64
C ASN A 38 2.27 -11.52 13.95
N SER A 39 1.73 -11.36 12.75
CA SER A 39 1.19 -12.45 11.94
C SER A 39 1.03 -12.05 10.47
N GLU A 40 0.83 -13.04 9.61
CA GLU A 40 0.51 -12.82 8.20
C GLU A 40 -0.81 -12.06 8.02
N GLN A 41 -1.80 -12.35 8.88
CA GLN A 41 -3.09 -11.64 8.85
C GLN A 41 -2.90 -10.16 9.21
N ALA A 42 -2.07 -9.85 10.21
CA ALA A 42 -1.78 -8.48 10.61
C ALA A 42 -1.02 -7.71 9.51
N LYS A 43 -0.05 -8.37 8.85
CA LYS A 43 0.66 -7.83 7.68
C LYS A 43 -0.30 -7.55 6.53
N THR A 44 -1.16 -8.51 6.20
CA THR A 44 -2.17 -8.38 5.14
C THR A 44 -3.12 -7.22 5.41
N LEU A 45 -3.63 -7.12 6.64
CA LEU A 45 -4.50 -6.02 7.05
C LEU A 45 -3.80 -4.65 6.94
N GLY A 46 -2.54 -4.55 7.36
CA GLY A 46 -1.76 -3.32 7.27
C GLY A 46 -1.62 -2.82 5.83
N PHE A 47 -1.24 -3.70 4.89
CA PHE A 47 -1.12 -3.34 3.48
C PHE A 47 -2.47 -3.09 2.80
N TYR A 48 -3.51 -3.86 3.14
CA TYR A 48 -4.87 -3.63 2.64
C TYR A 48 -5.38 -2.23 3.02
N LEU A 49 -5.28 -1.87 4.30
CA LEU A 49 -5.73 -0.56 4.78
C LEU A 49 -4.89 0.59 4.20
N LEU A 50 -3.59 0.37 4.01
CA LEU A 50 -2.73 1.35 3.34
C LEU A 50 -3.15 1.59 1.88
N ALA A 51 -3.50 0.52 1.14
CA ALA A 51 -3.97 0.64 -0.23
C ALA A 51 -5.31 1.40 -0.30
N ASP A 52 -6.27 1.06 0.56
CA ASP A 52 -7.57 1.74 0.65
C ASP A 52 -7.42 3.23 0.97
N LEU A 53 -6.58 3.57 1.96
CA LEU A 53 -6.28 4.97 2.29
C LEU A 53 -5.61 5.71 1.13
N SER A 54 -4.67 5.07 0.43
CA SER A 54 -3.97 5.68 -0.69
C SER A 54 -4.92 5.96 -1.87
N LEU A 55 -5.83 5.03 -2.18
CA LEU A 55 -6.89 5.25 -3.17
C LEU A 55 -7.87 6.33 -2.73
N GLY A 56 -8.21 6.39 -1.43
CA GLY A 56 -9.03 7.45 -0.85
C GLY A 56 -8.40 8.84 -0.99
N LEU A 57 -7.09 8.95 -0.73
CA LEU A 57 -6.32 10.19 -0.90
C LEU A 57 -6.28 10.62 -2.38
N LEU A 58 -5.97 9.69 -3.28
CA LEU A 58 -5.91 9.98 -4.72
C LEU A 58 -7.28 10.41 -5.24
N ARG A 59 -8.36 9.73 -4.81
CA ARG A 59 -9.74 10.11 -5.12
C ARG A 59 -10.08 11.51 -4.65
N ALA A 60 -9.72 11.85 -3.41
CA ALA A 60 -9.96 13.19 -2.85
C ALA A 60 -9.20 14.28 -3.62
N GLN A 61 -8.02 13.96 -4.15
CA GLN A 61 -7.19 14.90 -4.90
C GLN A 61 -7.60 15.02 -6.38
N SER A 62 -7.95 13.92 -7.05
CA SER A 62 -8.25 13.91 -8.48
C SER A 62 -9.71 14.21 -8.82
N GLY A 63 -10.64 14.01 -7.87
CA GLY A 63 -12.08 14.12 -8.12
C GLY A 63 -12.67 12.98 -8.95
N GLN A 64 -11.86 11.96 -9.31
CA GLN A 64 -12.32 10.79 -10.06
C GLN A 64 -13.19 9.88 -9.21
N SER A 65 -13.95 8.98 -9.86
CA SER A 65 -14.62 7.89 -9.16
C SER A 65 -13.60 6.83 -8.70
N LEU A 66 -13.96 6.02 -7.70
CA LEU A 66 -13.11 4.90 -7.28
C LEU A 66 -12.94 3.87 -8.42
N ASP A 67 -14.00 3.63 -9.20
CA ASP A 67 -13.98 2.69 -10.32
C ASP A 67 -13.00 3.13 -11.42
N ASP A 68 -12.94 4.43 -11.72
CA ASP A 68 -11.97 4.98 -12.67
C ASP A 68 -10.53 4.80 -12.18
N LEU A 69 -10.27 5.07 -10.89
CA LEU A 69 -8.95 4.86 -10.29
C LEU A 69 -8.53 3.39 -10.30
N VAL A 70 -9.43 2.47 -9.98
CA VAL A 70 -9.16 1.03 -10.01
C VAL A 70 -8.90 0.55 -11.43
N ARG A 71 -9.63 1.07 -12.42
CA ARG A 71 -9.36 0.78 -13.85
C ARG A 71 -7.96 1.24 -14.24
N GLU A 72 -7.59 2.48 -13.91
CA GLU A 72 -6.25 3.01 -14.21
C GLU A 72 -5.14 2.21 -13.53
N LEU A 73 -5.31 1.88 -12.25
CA LEU A 73 -4.37 1.02 -11.53
C LEU A 73 -4.24 -0.36 -12.18
N SER A 74 -5.35 -0.95 -12.63
CA SER A 74 -5.33 -2.25 -13.32
C SER A 74 -4.55 -2.20 -14.63
N LEU A 75 -4.67 -1.09 -15.39
CA LEU A 75 -3.88 -0.87 -16.61
C LEU A 75 -2.39 -0.70 -16.29
N LEU A 76 -2.03 0.02 -15.22
CA LEU A 76 -0.64 0.17 -14.77
C LEU A 76 -0.04 -1.17 -14.31
N VAL A 77 -0.81 -1.99 -13.60
CA VAL A 77 -0.39 -3.35 -13.23
C VAL A 77 -0.15 -4.20 -14.46
N ALA A 78 -1.06 -4.17 -15.44
CA ALA A 78 -0.86 -4.90 -16.70
C ALA A 78 0.41 -4.45 -17.42
N ALA A 79 0.62 -3.13 -17.55
CA ALA A 79 1.79 -2.56 -18.21
C ALA A 79 3.12 -2.91 -17.51
N THR A 80 3.12 -3.03 -16.18
CA THR A 80 4.32 -3.38 -15.41
C THR A 80 4.58 -4.89 -15.34
N ALA A 81 3.55 -5.72 -15.58
CA ALA A 81 3.66 -7.17 -15.61
C ALA A 81 4.15 -7.72 -16.97
N THR A 82 4.04 -6.93 -18.05
CA THR A 82 4.59 -7.31 -19.36
C THR A 82 6.10 -7.01 -19.41
N PRO A 83 6.96 -8.03 -19.64
CA PRO A 83 8.39 -7.78 -19.88
C PRO A 83 8.56 -6.89 -21.12
N PRO A 84 9.59 -6.02 -21.20
CA PRO A 84 9.85 -5.28 -22.43
C PRO A 84 10.09 -6.27 -23.59
N ASP A 85 9.39 -6.04 -24.71
CA ASP A 85 9.63 -6.79 -25.95
C ASP A 85 11.10 -6.64 -26.34
N ASN A 86 11.83 -7.75 -26.44
CA ASN A 86 13.20 -7.80 -26.96
C ASN A 86 13.23 -7.64 -28.47
#